data_AF-A0A852VCT9-F1
#
_entry.id   AF-A0A852VCT9-F1
#
_cell.length_a   1.000
_cell.length_b   1.000
_cell.length_c   1.000
_cell.angle_alpha   90.00
_cell.angle_beta   90.00
_cell.angle_gamma   90.00
#
_symmetry.space_group_name_H-M   'P 1'
#
loop_
_entity.id
_entity.type
_entity.pdbx_description
1 polymer ?
#
loop_
_entity_poly.entity_id
_entity_poly.type
_entity_poly.pdbx_seq_one_letter_code
_entity_poly.pdbx_strand_id
1 'polypeptide(L)' 'MPQSPHDRAAEYHNKAAHAHQAAATAHGKGDHLTAHELSKQAHEHSTKAFEHSKQASEHAASSKN' A
#
# COMPACT_ATOMS: atom_id res chain seq x y z
N MET A 1 0.69 16.11 15.24
CA MET A 1 -0.30 16.31 14.17
C MET A 1 -0.88 14.95 13.80
N PRO A 2 -2.21 14.77 13.74
CA PRO A 2 -2.78 13.56 13.16
C PRO A 2 -2.42 13.50 11.66
N GLN A 3 -1.92 12.36 11.21
CA GLN A 3 -1.54 12.13 9.83
C GLN A 3 -2.83 12.09 8.97
N SER A 4 -2.87 12.85 7.88
CA SER A 4 -4.05 12.90 7.00
C SER A 4 -4.31 11.51 6.38
N PRO A 5 -5.57 11.14 6.10
CA PRO A 5 -5.87 9.93 5.32
C PRO A 5 -5.10 9.87 3.99
N HIS A 6 -4.83 11.02 3.36
CA HIS A 6 -3.96 11.09 2.17
C HIS A 6 -2.52 10.65 2.46
N ASP A 7 -1.93 11.13 3.56
CA ASP A 7 -0.56 10.78 3.95
C ASP A 7 -0.46 9.29 4.31
N ARG A 8 -1.49 8.74 4.96
CA ARG A 8 -1.59 7.29 5.25
C ARG A 8 -1.72 6.47 3.98
N ALA A 9 -2.54 6.90 3.02
CA ALA A 9 -2.66 6.23 1.73
C ALA A 9 -1.30 6.19 1.01
N ALA A 10 -0.59 7.31 0.94
CA ALA A 10 0.73 7.39 0.32
C ALA A 10 1.76 6.49 1.03
N GLU A 11 1.76 6.46 2.36
CA GLU A 11 2.64 5.59 3.15
C GLU A 11 2.45 4.11 2.80
N TYR A 12 1.20 3.64 2.80
CA TYR A 12 0.90 2.24 2.45
C TYR A 12 1.18 1.94 0.98
N HIS A 13 0.97 2.89 0.08
CA HIS A 13 1.30 2.72 -1.34
C HIS A 13 2.81 2.55 -1.56
N ASN A 14 3.64 3.31 -0.83
CA ASN A 14 5.09 3.16 -0.86
C ASN A 14 5.55 1.82 -0.29
N LYS A 15 4.93 1.36 0.81
CA LYS A 15 5.20 0.03 1.38
C LYS A 15 4.84 -1.09 0.40
N ALA A 16 3.71 -0.97 -0.30
CA ALA A 16 3.30 -1.92 -1.33
C ALA A 16 4.30 -1.99 -2.49
N ALA A 17 4.73 -0.83 -3.01
CA ALA A 17 5.70 -0.75 -4.10
C ALA A 17 7.04 -1.41 -3.72
N HIS A 18 7.54 -1.12 -2.50
CA HIS A 18 8.76 -1.74 -2.01
C HIS A 18 8.63 -3.26 -1.85
N ALA A 19 7.51 -3.74 -1.29
CA ALA A 19 7.25 -5.18 -1.15
C ALA A 19 7.15 -5.88 -2.52
N HIS A 20 6.55 -5.24 -3.53
CA HIS A 20 6.55 -5.76 -4.91
C HIS A 20 7.97 -5.85 -5.52
N GLN A 21 8.80 -4.84 -5.32
CA GLN A 21 10.19 -4.86 -5.80
C GLN A 21 11.02 -5.95 -5.12
N ALA A 22 10.85 -6.11 -3.80
CA ALA A 22 11.49 -7.17 -3.04
C ALA A 22 11.02 -8.56 -3.50
N ALA A 23 9.71 -8.72 -3.76
CA ALA A 23 9.15 -9.97 -4.28
C ALA A 23 9.73 -10.33 -5.65
N ALA A 24 9.82 -9.36 -6.57
CA ALA A 24 10.44 -9.57 -7.89
C ALA A 24 11.92 -9.96 -7.77
N THR A 25 12.64 -9.36 -6.82
CA THR A 25 14.04 -9.70 -6.53
C THR A 25 14.19 -11.12 -6.00
N ALA A 26 13.35 -11.53 -5.04
CA ALA A 26 13.35 -12.88 -4.49
C ALA A 26 12.99 -13.93 -5.56
N HIS A 27 11.97 -13.63 -6.37
CA HIS A 27 11.56 -14.47 -7.49
C HIS A 27 12.69 -14.66 -8.51
N GLY A 28 13.40 -13.58 -8.86
CA GLY A 28 14.55 -13.64 -9.77
C GLY A 28 15.74 -14.45 -9.23
N LYS A 29 15.83 -14.61 -7.90
CA LYS A 29 16.83 -15.46 -7.23
C LYS A 29 16.38 -16.91 -7.07
N GLY A 30 15.17 -17.26 -7.49
CA GLY A 30 14.57 -18.59 -7.31
C GLY A 30 13.97 -18.83 -5.92
N ASP A 31 13.95 -17.83 -5.05
CA ASP A 31 13.28 -17.92 -3.75
C ASP A 31 11.79 -17.58 -3.89
N HIS A 32 11.05 -18.52 -4.48
CA HIS A 32 9.62 -18.35 -4.77
C HIS A 32 8.76 -18.28 -3.52
N LEU A 33 9.19 -18.88 -2.41
CA LEU A 33 8.43 -18.86 -1.15
C LEU A 33 8.44 -17.44 -0.56
N THR A 34 9.62 -16.84 -0.43
CA THR A 34 9.77 -15.45 -0.01
C THR A 34 9.09 -14.49 -0.98
N ALA A 35 9.21 -14.72 -2.30
CA ALA A 35 8.53 -13.89 -3.30
C ALA A 35 7.01 -13.90 -3.14
N HIS A 36 6.43 -15.07 -2.85
CA HIS A 36 5.00 -15.22 -2.63
C HIS A 36 4.53 -14.51 -1.35
N GLU A 37 5.28 -14.62 -0.27
CA GLU A 37 4.98 -13.93 0.99
C GLU A 37 5.07 -12.40 0.85
N LEU A 38 6.12 -11.89 0.20
CA LEU A 38 6.27 -10.47 -0.08
C LEU A 38 5.15 -9.95 -1.00
N SER A 39 4.71 -10.75 -1.97
CA SER A 39 3.58 -10.40 -2.83
C SER A 39 2.26 -10.30 -2.05
N LYS A 40 2.04 -11.19 -1.06
CA LYS A 40 0.88 -11.09 -0.16
C LYS A 40 0.93 -9.81 0.69
N GLN A 41 2.08 -9.49 1.26
CA GLN A 41 2.26 -8.24 2.02
C GLN A 41 2.03 -7.00 1.14
N ALA A 42 2.53 -7.01 -0.09
CA ALA A 42 2.31 -5.92 -1.05
C ALA A 42 0.82 -5.72 -1.35
N HIS A 43 0.07 -6.81 -1.50
CA HIS A 43 -1.37 -6.76 -1.70
C HIS A 43 -2.11 -6.19 -0.47
N GLU A 44 -1.78 -6.64 0.74
CA GLU A 44 -2.35 -6.11 1.98
C GLU A 44 -2.08 -4.60 2.14
N HIS A 45 -0.87 -4.15 1.82
CA HIS A 45 -0.54 -2.72 1.83
C HIS A 45 -1.33 -1.94 0.78
N SER A 46 -1.51 -2.49 -0.42
CA SER A 46 -2.33 -1.86 -1.47
C SER A 46 -3.80 -1.72 -1.05
N THR A 47 -4.36 -2.73 -0.39
CA THR A 47 -5.73 -2.67 0.16
C THR A 47 -5.88 -1.57 1.20
N LYS A 48 -4.93 -1.45 2.14
CA LYS A 48 -4.94 -0.37 3.14
C LYS A 48 -4.77 1.01 2.50
N ALA A 49 -3.91 1.13 1.49
CA ALA A 49 -3.75 2.38 0.74
C ALA A 49 -5.06 2.80 0.05
N PHE A 50 -5.80 1.83 -0.50
CA PHE A 50 -7.09 2.05 -1.13
C PHE A 50 -8.17 2.48 -0.13
N GLU A 51 -8.27 1.82 1.02
CA GLU A 51 -9.20 2.19 2.08
C GLU A 51 -8.95 3.62 2.58
N HIS A 52 -7.70 3.99 2.84
CA HIS A 52 -7.36 5.35 3.25
C HIS A 52 -7.60 6.38 2.13
N SER A 53 -7.38 6.01 0.87
CA SER A 53 -7.70 6.88 -0.27
C SER A 53 -9.20 7.15 -0.38
N LYS A 54 -10.04 6.12 -0.14
CA LYS A 54 -11.49 6.28 -0.08
C LYS A 54 -11.91 7.24 1.03
N GLN A 55 -11.44 7.02 2.24
CA GLN A 55 -11.68 7.91 3.38
C GLN A 55 -11.27 9.35 3.06
N ALA A 56 -10.10 9.53 2.47
CA ALA A 56 -9.61 10.85 2.08
C ALA A 56 -10.55 11.53 1.07
N SER A 57 -11.07 10.78 0.10
CA SER A 57 -12.04 11.31 -0.88
C SER A 57 -13.38 11.70 -0.24
N GLU A 58 -13.88 10.91 0.72
CA GLU A 58 -15.11 11.19 1.45
C GLU A 58 -14.97 12.43 2.34
N HIS A 59 -13.82 12.58 3.00
CA HIS A 59 -13.48 13.79 3.76
C HIS A 59 -13.37 15.02 2.85
N ALA A 60 -12.74 14.89 1.69
CA ALA A 60 -12.64 15.98 0.73
C ALA A 60 -14.01 16.39 0.14
N ALA A 61 -14.92 15.43 -0.05
CA ALA A 61 -16.28 15.68 -0.53
C ALA A 61 -17.15 16.36 0.54
N SER A 62 -17.09 15.89 1.79
CA SER A 62 -17.84 16.47 2.92
C SER A 62 -17.35 17.86 3.32
N SER A 63 -16.07 18.17 3.13
CA SER A 63 -15.50 19.50 3.41
C SER A 63 -15.84 20.56 2.34
N LYS A 64 -16.44 20.19 1.21
CA LYS A 64 -16.80 21.11 0.10
C LYS A 64 -18.24 21.65 0.18
N ASN A 65 -18.98 21.30 1.23
CA ASN A 65 -20.39 21.62 1.42
C ASN A 65 -20.62 22.57 2.59
#